data_AF-A0A942A3V7-F1
#
_entry.id   AF-A0A942A3V7-F1
#
_cell.length_a   1.000
_cell.length_b   1.000
_cell.length_c   1.000
_cell.angle_alpha   90.00
_cell.angle_beta   90.00
_cell.angle_gamma   90.00
#
_symmetry.space_group_name_H-M   'P 1'
#
loop_
_entity.id
_entity.type
_entity.pdbx_description
1 polymer ?
#
loop_
_entity_poly.entity_id
_entity_poly.type
_entity_poly.pdbx_seq_one_letter_code
_entity_poly.pdbx_strand_id
1 'polypeptide(L)'
;MKNLQVVGQDSDESLKEKNIRKLALIYQKMDTEKAVSILSRLDNDTAVRILSRMNKKQLAKILELVETNEATRLTGEIRDLLKMESQKENEKLEGA
;
A
#
# COMPACT_ATOMS: atom_id res chain seq x y z
N MET A 1 -37.84 -19.13 0.55
CA MET A 1 -37.52 -17.69 0.52
C MET A 1 -36.01 -17.57 0.51
N LYS A 2 -35.42 -16.91 -0.50
CA LYS A 2 -33.97 -16.72 -0.61
C LYS A 2 -33.56 -15.60 0.36
N ASN A 3 -32.73 -15.92 1.34
CA ASN A 3 -32.15 -14.94 2.25
C ASN A 3 -31.14 -14.09 1.46
N LEU A 4 -31.55 -12.85 1.18
CA LEU A 4 -30.75 -11.88 0.45
C LEU A 4 -30.05 -10.96 1.46
N GLN A 5 -28.72 -10.90 1.31
CA GLN A 5 -27.87 -9.77 1.68
C GLN A 5 -27.67 -9.43 3.17
N VAL A 6 -26.64 -10.06 3.74
CA VAL A 6 -25.75 -9.36 4.68
C VAL A 6 -24.85 -8.45 3.83
N VAL A 7 -25.32 -7.24 3.48
CA VAL A 7 -24.45 -6.22 2.88
C VAL A 7 -23.65 -5.59 4.00
N GLY A 8 -22.34 -5.78 3.93
CA GLY A 8 -21.39 -5.55 5.00
C GLY A 8 -21.25 -4.09 5.40
N GLN A 9 -21.01 -3.91 6.70
CA GLN A 9 -20.39 -2.71 7.26
C GLN A 9 -18.93 -2.64 6.78
N ASP A 10 -18.71 -2.13 5.57
CA ASP A 10 -17.37 -1.66 5.20
C ASP A 10 -17.23 -0.23 5.74
N SER A 11 -16.44 -0.05 6.80
CA SER A 11 -16.03 1.29 7.23
C SER A 11 -15.26 1.99 6.11
N ASP A 12 -15.31 3.33 6.06
CA ASP A 12 -14.56 4.12 5.05
C ASP A 12 -13.07 3.77 5.03
N GLU A 13 -12.50 3.42 6.18
CA GLU A 13 -11.10 2.99 6.31
C GLU A 13 -10.85 1.63 5.63
N SER A 14 -11.78 0.67 5.77
CA SER A 14 -11.74 -0.62 5.07
C SER A 14 -11.78 -0.44 3.54
N LEU A 15 -12.64 0.47 3.05
CA LEU A 15 -12.74 0.76 1.61
C LEU A 15 -11.46 1.40 1.05
N LYS A 16 -10.88 2.37 1.77
CA LYS A 16 -9.62 3.01 1.39
C LYS A 16 -8.49 1.97 1.28
N GLU A 17 -8.34 1.11 2.28
CA GLU A 17 -7.33 0.06 2.27
C GLU A 17 -7.53 -0.95 1.12
N LYS A 18 -8.78 -1.36 0.85
CA LYS A 18 -9.11 -2.20 -0.32
C LYS A 18 -8.71 -1.53 -1.64
N ASN A 19 -8.92 -0.23 -1.77
CA ASN A 19 -8.56 0.53 -2.97
C ASN A 19 -7.03 0.64 -3.15
N ILE A 20 -6.28 0.91 -2.07
CA ILE A 20 -4.81 0.90 -2.10
C ILE A 20 -4.29 -0.46 -2.58
N ARG A 21 -4.81 -1.56 -2.06
CA ARG A 21 -4.43 -2.92 -2.49
C ARG A 21 -4.70 -3.16 -3.97
N LYS A 22 -5.86 -2.71 -4.49
CA LYS A 22 -6.17 -2.80 -5.92
C LYS A 22 -5.17 -2.00 -6.77
N LEU A 23 -4.82 -0.79 -6.35
CA LEU A 23 -3.83 0.02 -7.05
C LEU A 23 -2.46 -0.67 -7.06
N ALA A 24 -2.00 -1.20 -5.93
CA ALA A 24 -0.75 -1.97 -5.88
C ALA A 24 -0.75 -3.15 -6.87
N LEU A 25 -1.86 -3.87 -6.99
CA LEU A 25 -2.01 -4.97 -7.96
C LEU A 25 -2.03 -4.51 -9.43
N ILE A 26 -2.45 -3.27 -9.70
CA ILE A 26 -2.41 -2.67 -11.04
C ILE A 26 -0.98 -2.24 -11.36
N TYR A 27 -0.37 -1.43 -10.49
CA TYR A 27 1.00 -0.94 -10.69
C TYR A 27 2.02 -2.07 -10.75
N GLN A 28 1.83 -3.17 -10.02
CA GLN A 28 2.77 -4.29 -10.10
C GLN A 28 2.78 -5.03 -11.45
N LYS A 29 1.69 -4.91 -12.22
CA LYS A 29 1.55 -5.52 -13.55
C LYS A 29 1.97 -4.56 -14.66
N MET A 30 2.23 -3.30 -14.31
CA MET A 30 2.68 -2.28 -15.24
C MET A 30 4.18 -2.45 -15.52
N ASP A 31 4.60 -1.94 -16.67
CA ASP A 31 6.01 -1.68 -16.92
C ASP A 31 6.64 -0.85 -15.77
N THR A 32 7.84 -1.22 -15.34
CA THR A 32 8.46 -0.65 -14.14
C THR A 32 8.77 0.84 -14.32
N GLU A 33 9.33 1.26 -15.46
CA GLU A 33 9.67 2.67 -15.70
C GLU A 33 8.42 3.54 -15.73
N LYS A 34 7.34 3.06 -16.36
CA LYS A 34 6.05 3.73 -16.34
C LYS A 34 5.47 3.82 -14.93
N ALA A 35 5.57 2.75 -14.15
CA ALA A 35 5.13 2.77 -12.76
C ALA A 35 5.88 3.82 -11.94
N VAL A 36 7.22 3.89 -12.05
CA VAL A 36 8.03 4.93 -11.38
C VAL A 36 7.60 6.34 -11.78
N SER A 37 7.42 6.59 -13.08
CA SER A 37 7.01 7.90 -13.60
C SER A 37 5.64 8.37 -13.09
N ILE A 38 4.71 7.43 -12.89
CA ILE A 38 3.39 7.75 -12.34
C ILE A 38 3.44 7.91 -10.82
N LEU A 39 4.10 6.98 -10.12
CA LEU A 39 4.21 6.99 -8.65
C LEU A 39 4.89 8.26 -8.13
N SER A 40 5.89 8.77 -8.84
CA SER A 40 6.59 10.03 -8.48
C SER A 40 5.72 11.28 -8.59
N ARG A 41 4.54 11.18 -9.21
CA ARG A 41 3.57 12.28 -9.36
C ARG A 41 2.40 12.17 -8.38
N LEU A 42 2.29 11.05 -7.66
CA LEU A 42 1.29 10.90 -6.61
C LEU A 42 1.72 11.69 -5.38
N ASP A 43 0.77 11.98 -4.50
CA ASP A 43 1.13 12.41 -3.16
C ASP A 43 1.91 11.30 -2.43
N ASN A 44 2.79 11.73 -1.54
CA ASN A 44 3.77 10.84 -0.94
C ASN A 44 3.13 9.72 -0.10
N ASP A 45 2.09 10.03 0.69
CA ASP A 45 1.39 9.03 1.52
C ASP A 45 0.75 7.95 0.65
N THR A 46 0.07 8.34 -0.43
CA THR A 46 -0.52 7.39 -1.38
C THR A 46 0.54 6.52 -2.05
N ALA A 47 1.65 7.11 -2.51
CA ALA A 47 2.73 6.36 -3.15
C ALA A 47 3.32 5.30 -2.20
N VAL A 48 3.65 5.69 -0.96
CA VAL A 48 4.19 4.79 0.07
C VAL A 48 3.23 3.67 0.40
N ARG A 49 1.94 3.97 0.56
CA ARG A 49 0.90 2.96 0.81
C ARG A 49 0.76 1.97 -0.34
N ILE A 50 0.84 2.43 -1.59
CA ILE A 50 0.81 1.54 -2.75
C ILE A 50 2.05 0.65 -2.77
N LEU A 51 3.24 1.24 -2.57
CA LEU A 51 4.52 0.53 -2.56
C LEU A 51 4.59 -0.52 -1.45
N SER A 52 4.07 -0.22 -0.25
CA SER A 52 4.06 -1.15 0.89
C SER A 52 3.15 -2.36 0.69
N ARG A 53 2.17 -2.27 -0.21
CA ARG A 53 1.27 -3.37 -0.59
C ARG A 53 1.70 -4.11 -1.86
N MET A 54 2.76 -3.65 -2.51
CA MET A 54 3.30 -4.30 -3.70
C MET A 54 4.10 -5.56 -3.34
N ASN A 55 4.21 -6.51 -4.27
CA ASN A 55 5.11 -7.64 -4.06
C ASN A 55 6.59 -7.18 -4.01
N LYS A 56 7.41 -7.92 -3.26
CA LYS A 56 8.82 -7.58 -3.00
C LYS A 56 9.65 -7.44 -4.28
N LYS A 57 9.38 -8.27 -5.29
CA LYS A 57 10.15 -8.27 -6.55
C LYS A 57 9.95 -6.97 -7.33
N GLN A 58 8.70 -6.50 -7.44
CA GLN A 58 8.43 -5.26 -8.14
C GLN A 58 8.88 -4.04 -7.33
N LEU A 59 8.70 -4.06 -6.00
CA LEU A 59 9.21 -3.00 -5.14
C LEU A 59 10.73 -2.83 -5.29
N ALA A 60 11.49 -3.93 -5.31
CA ALA A 60 12.95 -3.89 -5.53
C ALA A 60 13.31 -3.22 -6.85
N LYS A 61 12.66 -3.61 -7.96
CA LYS A 61 12.89 -3.01 -9.28
C LYS A 61 12.57 -1.50 -9.31
N ILE A 62 11.53 -1.07 -8.61
CA ILE A 62 11.20 0.35 -8.51
C ILE A 62 12.29 1.10 -7.74
N LEU A 63 12.75 0.54 -6.61
CA LEU A 63 13.81 1.14 -5.80
C LEU A 63 15.15 1.21 -6.55
N GLU A 64 15.43 0.26 -7.45
CA GLU A 64 16.61 0.27 -8.33
C GLU A 64 16.57 1.38 -9.39
N LEU A 65 15.38 1.88 -9.75
CA LEU A 65 15.20 2.88 -10.81
C LEU A 65 15.09 4.33 -10.31
N VAL A 66 14.98 4.52 -8.99
CA VAL A 66 14.93 5.87 -8.40
C VAL A 66 16.30 6.26 -7.84
N GLU A 67 16.51 7.56 -7.66
CA GLU A 67 17.73 8.10 -7.05
C GLU A 67 17.95 7.54 -5.63
N THR A 68 19.21 7.31 -5.24
CA THR A 68 19.58 6.70 -3.95
C THR A 68 18.92 7.37 -2.74
N ASN A 69 18.84 8.70 -2.75
CA ASN A 69 18.22 9.46 -1.65
C ASN A 69 16.71 9.17 -1.57
N GLU A 70 16.06 9.05 -2.72
CA GLU A 70 14.63 8.74 -2.81
C GLU A 70 14.35 7.29 -2.41
N ALA A 71 15.16 6.34 -2.87
CA ALA A 71 15.07 4.93 -2.43
C ALA A 71 15.21 4.80 -0.91
N THR A 72 16.17 5.53 -0.32
CA THR A 72 16.40 5.56 1.13
C THR A 72 15.19 6.10 1.88
N ARG A 73 14.64 7.23 1.41
CA ARG A 73 13.46 7.87 1.98
C ARG A 73 12.24 6.96 1.94
N LEU A 74 11.91 6.43 0.76
CA LEU A 74 10.78 5.51 0.55
C LEU A 74 10.91 4.26 1.43
N THR A 75 12.12 3.69 1.53
CA THR A 75 12.36 2.52 2.38
C THR A 75 12.11 2.82 3.86
N GLY A 76 12.55 3.99 4.34
CA GLY A 76 12.29 4.44 5.71
C GLY A 76 10.80 4.61 6.00
N GLU A 77 10.07 5.26 5.09
CA GLU A 77 8.64 5.51 5.26
C GLU A 77 7.79 4.23 5.16
N ILE A 78 8.13 3.32 4.25
CA ILE A 78 7.50 1.99 4.19
C ILE A 78 7.73 1.24 5.50
N ARG A 79 8.95 1.22 6.03
CA ARG A 79 9.27 0.57 7.32
C ARG A 79 8.43 1.17 8.45
N ASP A 80 8.32 2.49 8.51
CA ASP A 80 7.62 3.17 9.60
C ASP A 80 6.11 2.96 9.50
N LEU A 81 5.53 2.98 8.29
CA LEU A 81 4.13 2.60 8.05
C LEU A 81 3.83 1.18 8.53
N LEU A 82 4.67 0.19 8.16
CA LEU A 82 4.48 -1.20 8.56
C LEU A 82 4.52 -1.39 10.08
N LYS A 83 5.44 -0.68 10.76
CA LYS A 83 5.52 -0.70 12.23
C LYS A 83 4.25 -0.15 12.88
N MET A 84 3.74 0.99 12.39
CA MET A 84 2.52 1.61 12.91
C MET A 84 1.30 0.69 12.73
N GLU A 85 1.21 -0.01 11.59
CA GLU A 85 0.12 -0.94 11.31
C GLU A 85 0.15 -2.16 12.24
N SER A 86 1.32 -2.75 12.47
CA SER A 86 1.47 -3.86 13.41
C SER A 86 1.12 -3.47 14.85
N GLN A 87 1.47 -2.25 15.28
CA GLN A 87 1.11 -1.75 16.61
C GLN A 87 -0.41 -1.58 16.76
N LYS A 88 -1.07 -0.96 15.77
CA LYS A 88 -2.54 -0.80 15.76
C LYS A 88 -3.27 -2.14 15.75
N GLU A 89 -2.72 -3.16 15.10
CA GLU A 89 -3.29 -4.50 15.09
C GLU A 89 -3.21 -5.15 16.48
N ASN A 90 -2.05 -5.05 17.15
CA ASN A 90 -1.87 -5.57 18.52
C ASN A 90 -2.80 -4.88 19.53
N GLU A 91 -2.92 -3.55 19.48
CA GLU A 91 -3.81 -2.79 20.37
C GLU A 91 -5.29 -3.19 20.23
N LYS A 92 -5.73 -3.50 19.00
CA LYS A 92 -7.09 -4.00 18.74
C LYS A 92 -7.33 -5.40 19.29
N LEU A 93 -6.30 -6.24 19.36
CA LEU A 93 -6.38 -7.60 19.88
C LEU A 93 -6.33 -7.65 21.41
N GLU A 94 -5.61 -6.74 22.06
CA GLU A 94 -5.52 -6.65 23.52
C GLU A 94 -6.73 -5.94 24.17
N GLY A 95 -7.44 -5.10 23.41
CA GLY A 95 -8.63 -4.37 23.87
C GLY A 95 -9.99 -5.04 23.61
N ALA A 96 -10.01 -6.28 23.10
CA ALA A 96 -11.22 -7.06 22.76
C ALA A 96 -11.38 -8.27 23.70
#